data_AF-A0A3L7QE33-F1
#
_entry.id   AF-A0A3L7QE33-F1
#
_cell.length_a   1.000
_cell.length_b   1.000
_cell.length_c   1.000
_cell.angle_alpha   90.00
_cell.angle_beta   90.00
_cell.angle_gamma   90.00
#
_symmetry.space_group_name_H-M   'P 1'
#
loop_
_entity.id
_entity.type
_entity.pdbx_description
1 polymer ?
#
loop_
_entity_poly.entity_id
_entity_poly.type
_entity_poly.pdbx_seq_one_letter_code
_entity_poly.pdbx_strand_id
1 'polypeptide(L)'
;MPEDSPSGSFWNRHKTVVNFWLDALLLMLFMVLAWELAILRLAFPKGAGERWRLLGHTAADWQDLTFNTFCGFALGIVVHVMLHWAWIVATIQTRLLGRKATRDDGSHTMIGVGVLFGLIHVLAAGILWARWAIVEMRP
;
A
#
# COMPACT_ATOMS: atom_id res chain seq x y z
N MET A 1 23.09 -32.37 23.09
CA MET A 1 23.50 -31.52 21.95
C MET A 1 22.23 -31.03 21.30
N PRO A 2 21.93 -29.72 21.25
CA PRO A 2 20.77 -29.25 20.51
C PRO A 2 21.11 -29.26 19.02
N GLU A 3 20.31 -29.96 18.23
CA GLU A 3 20.37 -29.94 16.77
C GLU A 3 19.96 -28.53 16.28
N ASP A 4 20.94 -27.77 15.80
CA ASP A 4 20.68 -26.57 15.02
C ASP A 4 20.01 -26.97 13.71
N SER A 5 18.69 -26.90 13.67
CA SER A 5 17.93 -27.19 12.45
C SER A 5 18.27 -26.17 11.35
N PRO A 6 18.84 -26.59 10.20
CA PRO A 6 19.29 -25.67 9.14
C PRO A 6 18.14 -24.96 8.42
N SER A 7 16.88 -25.38 8.63
CA SER A 7 15.71 -24.79 7.96
C SER A 7 15.36 -23.38 8.44
N GLY A 8 15.68 -23.03 9.69
CA GLY A 8 15.41 -21.70 10.24
C GLY A 8 16.25 -20.58 9.59
N SER A 9 17.48 -20.90 9.18
CA SER A 9 18.41 -19.96 8.54
C SER A 9 17.95 -19.58 7.13
N PHE A 10 17.47 -20.56 6.36
CA PHE A 10 17.03 -20.35 4.98
C PHE A 10 15.76 -19.48 4.93
N TRP A 11 14.73 -19.81 5.71
CA TRP A 11 13.47 -19.05 5.74
C TRP A 11 13.66 -17.57 6.13
N ASN A 12 14.50 -17.31 7.14
CA ASN A 12 14.79 -15.94 7.58
C ASN A 12 15.52 -15.11 6.53
N ARG A 13 16.45 -15.73 5.76
CA ARG A 13 17.11 -15.07 4.62
C ARG A 13 16.12 -14.73 3.51
N HIS A 14 15.20 -15.64 3.19
CA HIS A 14 14.19 -15.41 2.13
C HIS A 14 13.22 -14.30 2.50
N LYS A 15 12.72 -14.29 3.75
CA LYS A 15 11.85 -13.22 4.25
C LYS A 15 12.53 -11.84 4.16
N THR A 16 13.81 -11.76 4.51
CA THR A 16 14.58 -10.50 4.45
C THR A 16 14.75 -10.02 3.00
N VAL A 17 15.07 -10.94 2.08
CA VAL A 17 15.21 -10.61 0.65
C VAL A 17 13.86 -10.16 0.06
N VAL A 18 12.77 -10.85 0.38
CA VAL A 18 11.42 -10.47 -0.06
C VAL A 18 11.04 -9.09 0.45
N ASN A 19 11.29 -8.80 1.74
CA ASN A 19 11.02 -7.47 2.31
C ASN A 19 11.82 -6.38 1.59
N PHE A 20 13.12 -6.59 1.35
CA PHE A 20 13.96 -5.62 0.65
C PHE A 20 13.43 -5.30 -0.75
N TRP A 21 13.08 -6.32 -1.53
CA TRP A 21 12.53 -6.13 -2.88
C TRP A 21 11.15 -5.48 -2.87
N LEU A 22 10.30 -5.83 -1.90
CA LEU A 22 9.00 -5.18 -1.74
C LEU A 22 9.16 -3.69 -1.42
N ASP A 23 10.08 -3.33 -0.53
CA ASP A 23 10.35 -1.94 -0.16
C ASP A 23 10.92 -1.15 -1.34
N ALA A 24 11.84 -1.75 -2.10
CA ALA A 24 12.39 -1.16 -3.31
C ALA A 24 11.31 -0.96 -4.39
N LEU A 25 10.43 -1.95 -4.58
CA LEU A 25 9.30 -1.85 -5.50
C LEU A 25 8.33 -0.75 -5.07
N LEU A 26 8.03 -0.65 -3.78
CA LEU A 26 7.16 0.40 -3.24
C LEU A 26 7.76 1.79 -3.43
N LEU A 27 9.06 1.95 -3.19
CA LEU A 27 9.75 3.20 -3.46
C LEU A 27 9.69 3.54 -4.95
N MET A 28 9.91 2.57 -5.84
CA MET A 28 9.81 2.79 -7.29
C MET A 28 8.41 3.22 -7.70
N LEU A 29 7.37 2.52 -7.25
CA LEU A 29 5.97 2.87 -7.52
C LEU A 29 5.63 4.27 -6.98
N PHE A 30 6.12 4.63 -5.79
CA PHE A 30 5.96 5.97 -5.25
C PHE A 30 6.61 7.04 -6.14
N MET A 31 7.82 6.79 -6.65
CA MET A 31 8.51 7.72 -7.55
C MET A 31 7.77 7.87 -8.88
N VAL A 32 7.23 6.77 -9.44
CA VAL A 32 6.40 6.81 -10.65
C VAL A 32 5.13 7.62 -10.41
N LEU A 33 4.43 7.37 -9.30
CA LEU A 33 3.20 8.10 -8.95
C LEU A 33 3.46 9.59 -8.74
N ALA A 34 4.55 9.95 -8.07
CA ALA A 34 4.96 11.35 -7.90
C ALA A 34 5.27 12.02 -9.25
N TRP A 35 5.92 11.30 -10.16
CA TRP A 35 6.21 11.77 -11.50
C TRP A 35 4.95 11.96 -12.35
N GLU A 36 4.01 11.01 -12.33
CA GLU A 36 2.72 11.10 -13.01
C GLU A 36 1.89 12.29 -12.50
N LEU A 37 1.84 12.48 -11.17
CA LEU A 37 1.18 13.65 -10.57
C LEU A 37 1.85 14.97 -10.98
N ALA A 38 3.18 15.00 -11.05
CA ALA A 38 3.91 16.17 -11.54
C ALA A 38 3.59 16.46 -13.00
N ILE A 39 3.52 15.43 -13.86
CA ILE A 39 3.10 15.57 -15.26
C ILE A 39 1.69 16.15 -15.34
N LEU A 40 0.73 15.57 -14.62
CA LEU A 40 -0.66 16.06 -14.61
C LEU A 40 -0.75 17.52 -14.15
N ARG A 41 0.11 17.92 -13.21
CA ARG A 41 0.08 19.28 -12.65
C ARG A 41 0.84 20.30 -13.48
N LEU A 42 1.96 19.92 -14.10
CA LEU A 42 2.89 20.84 -14.74
C LEU A 42 2.77 20.84 -16.26
N ALA A 43 2.45 19.71 -16.89
CA ALA A 43 2.40 19.59 -18.35
C ALA A 43 1.01 19.85 -18.93
N PHE A 44 -0.05 19.70 -18.12
CA PHE A 44 -1.43 19.94 -18.55
C PHE A 44 -1.98 21.22 -17.92
N PRO A 45 -2.32 22.25 -18.72
CA PRO A 45 -3.02 23.42 -18.19
C PRO A 45 -4.40 23.03 -17.65
N LYS A 46 -4.93 23.81 -16.72
CA LYS A 46 -6.30 23.62 -16.21
C LYS A 46 -7.29 23.71 -17.37
N GLY A 47 -8.12 22.68 -17.54
CA GLY A 47 -9.09 22.61 -18.64
C GLY A 47 -8.48 22.16 -19.98
N ALA A 48 -7.32 21.51 -19.98
CA ALA A 48 -6.77 20.87 -21.17
C ALA A 48 -7.81 19.94 -21.81
N GLY A 49 -8.27 20.31 -23.02
CA GLY A 49 -9.17 19.48 -23.81
C GLY A 49 -8.44 18.35 -24.54
N GLU A 50 -9.19 17.52 -25.27
CA GLU A 50 -8.70 16.30 -25.93
C GLU A 50 -7.57 16.50 -26.96
N ARG A 51 -7.38 17.73 -27.43
CA ARG A 51 -6.32 18.09 -28.38
C ARG A 51 -4.96 18.25 -27.70
N TRP A 52 -4.91 18.47 -26.39
CA TRP A 52 -3.66 18.58 -25.65
C TRP A 52 -3.16 17.18 -25.27
N ARG A 53 -2.03 16.79 -25.83
CA ARG A 53 -1.45 15.46 -25.64
C ARG A 53 0.00 15.56 -25.22
N LEU A 54 0.37 14.75 -24.24
CA LEU A 54 1.75 14.52 -23.84
C LEU A 54 2.08 13.06 -24.10
N LEU A 55 3.11 12.79 -24.90
CA LEU A 55 3.48 11.44 -25.33
C LEU A 55 2.32 10.68 -25.99
N GLY A 56 1.45 11.40 -26.72
CA GLY A 56 0.27 10.82 -27.37
C GLY A 56 -0.95 10.61 -26.46
N HIS A 57 -0.79 10.78 -25.14
CA HIS A 57 -1.83 10.60 -24.13
C HIS A 57 -2.45 11.94 -23.69
N THR A 58 -3.76 11.94 -23.50
CA THR A 58 -4.54 13.07 -22.98
C THR A 58 -4.41 13.19 -21.46
N ALA A 59 -4.88 14.29 -20.88
CA ALA A 59 -4.91 14.45 -19.42
C ALA A 59 -5.71 13.35 -18.72
N ALA A 60 -6.82 12.89 -19.34
CA ALA A 60 -7.64 11.80 -18.82
C ALA A 60 -6.87 10.47 -18.81
N ASP A 61 -6.16 10.16 -19.89
CA ASP A 61 -5.34 8.93 -19.97
C ASP A 61 -4.26 8.90 -18.86
N TRP A 62 -3.62 10.05 -18.60
CA TRP A 62 -2.65 10.19 -17.51
C TRP A 62 -3.29 10.07 -16.12
N GLN A 63 -4.53 10.54 -15.94
CA GLN A 63 -5.28 10.36 -14.69
C GLN A 63 -5.61 8.88 -14.46
N ASP A 64 -6.06 8.17 -15.49
CA ASP A 64 -6.34 6.74 -15.42
C ASP A 64 -5.06 5.94 -15.13
N LEU A 65 -3.94 6.29 -15.78
CA LEU A 65 -2.64 5.70 -15.49
C LEU A 65 -2.22 5.93 -14.02
N THR A 66 -2.33 7.18 -13.55
CA THR A 66 -2.02 7.54 -12.16
C THR A 66 -2.89 6.75 -11.18
N PHE A 67 -4.17 6.57 -11.48
CA PHE A 67 -5.09 5.80 -10.65
C PHE A 67 -4.72 4.31 -10.62
N ASN A 68 -4.32 3.72 -11.75
CA ASN A 68 -3.86 2.35 -11.81
C ASN A 68 -2.56 2.14 -11.03
N THR A 69 -1.59 3.05 -11.18
CA THR A 69 -0.35 3.06 -10.40
C THR A 69 -0.66 3.19 -8.90
N PHE A 70 -1.59 4.07 -8.52
CA PHE A 70 -2.06 4.20 -7.14
C PHE A 70 -2.65 2.90 -6.60
N CYS A 71 -3.50 2.22 -7.37
CA CYS A 71 -4.09 0.95 -6.96
C CYS A 71 -3.01 -0.11 -6.70
N GLY A 72 -2.02 -0.23 -7.59
CA GLY A 72 -0.89 -1.15 -7.43
C GLY A 72 -0.04 -0.81 -6.21
N PHE A 73 0.28 0.48 -6.02
CA PHE A 73 1.01 0.98 -4.85
C PHE A 73 0.27 0.69 -3.54
N ALA A 74 -1.04 0.99 -3.49
CA ALA A 74 -1.88 0.73 -2.32
C ALA A 74 -1.91 -0.76 -1.97
N LEU A 75 -2.06 -1.66 -2.95
CA LEU A 75 -1.98 -3.10 -2.73
C LEU A 75 -0.60 -3.53 -2.19
N GLY A 76 0.47 -2.97 -2.74
CA GLY A 76 1.83 -3.24 -2.25
C GLY A 76 2.01 -2.82 -0.79
N ILE A 77 1.48 -1.65 -0.41
CA ILE A 77 1.52 -1.15 0.98
C ILE A 77 0.77 -2.10 1.91
N VAL A 78 -0.38 -2.61 1.50
CA VAL A 78 -1.14 -3.61 2.25
C VAL A 78 -0.27 -4.83 2.55
N VAL A 79 0.37 -5.41 1.52
CA VAL A 79 1.27 -6.57 1.69
C VAL A 79 2.46 -6.23 2.59
N HIS A 80 3.06 -5.06 2.42
CA HIS A 80 4.20 -4.61 3.23
C HIS A 80 3.84 -4.50 4.71
N VAL A 81 2.68 -3.91 5.02
CA VAL A 81 2.17 -3.80 6.40
C VAL A 81 1.89 -5.18 6.99
N MET A 82 1.33 -6.12 6.22
CA MET A 82 1.13 -7.50 6.68
C MET A 82 2.45 -8.18 7.06
N LEU A 83 3.51 -7.99 6.27
CA LEU A 83 4.84 -8.55 6.55
C LEU A 83 5.52 -7.91 7.76
N HIS A 84 5.30 -6.61 7.96
CA HIS A 84 5.83 -5.86 9.11
C HIS A 84 4.94 -5.97 10.37
N TRP A 85 3.78 -6.59 10.30
CA TRP A 85 2.80 -6.58 11.38
C TRP A 85 3.33 -7.12 12.72
N ALA A 86 4.08 -8.23 12.68
CA ALA A 86 4.72 -8.78 13.88
C ALA A 86 5.70 -7.78 14.52
N TRP A 87 6.45 -7.05 13.71
CA TRP A 87 7.34 -5.99 14.18
C TRP A 87 6.54 -4.82 14.77
N ILE A 88 5.41 -4.44 14.17
CA ILE A 88 4.52 -3.39 14.70
C ILE A 88 4.01 -3.78 16.09
N VAL A 89 3.47 -5.00 16.25
CA VAL A 89 2.97 -5.48 17.54
C VAL A 89 4.08 -5.53 18.58
N ALA A 90 5.25 -6.08 18.23
CA ALA A 90 6.41 -6.12 19.12
C ALA A 90 6.87 -4.71 19.53
N THR A 91 6.88 -3.76 18.60
CA THR A 91 7.25 -2.36 18.86
C THR A 91 6.23 -1.67 19.78
N ILE A 92 4.92 -1.86 19.54
CA ILE A 92 3.87 -1.31 20.41
C ILE A 92 3.97 -1.91 21.81
N GLN A 93 4.10 -3.23 21.94
CA GLN A 93 4.21 -3.89 23.24
C GLN A 93 5.44 -3.43 24.03
N THR A 94 6.60 -3.34 23.38
CA THR A 94 7.87 -3.02 24.04
C THR A 94 8.11 -1.54 24.27
N ARG A 95 7.77 -0.68 23.29
CA ARG A 95 8.07 0.75 23.32
C ARG A 95 6.93 1.60 23.87
N LEU A 96 5.68 1.25 23.59
CA LEU A 96 4.52 2.03 24.03
C LEU A 96 3.92 1.51 25.32
N LEU A 97 3.82 0.18 25.47
CA LEU A 97 3.18 -0.45 26.64
C LEU A 97 4.17 -0.91 27.71
N GLY A 98 5.48 -0.85 27.46
CA GLY A 98 6.53 -1.26 28.40
C GLY A 98 6.47 -2.74 28.80
N ARG A 99 5.77 -3.58 28.04
CA ARG A 99 5.62 -5.02 28.32
C ARG A 99 6.78 -5.80 27.68
N LYS A 100 7.21 -6.88 28.34
CA LYS A 100 8.17 -7.82 27.74
C LYS A 100 7.55 -8.45 26.50
N ALA A 101 8.31 -8.52 25.41
CA ALA A 101 7.86 -9.12 24.15
C ALA A 101 7.38 -10.56 24.40
N THR A 102 6.09 -10.78 24.22
CA THR A 102 5.48 -12.12 24.32
C THR A 102 5.78 -12.90 23.05
N ARG A 103 6.04 -14.21 23.18
CA ARG A 103 6.32 -15.10 22.04
C ARG A 103 5.19 -14.99 21.02
N ASP A 104 5.58 -14.65 19.79
CA ASP A 104 4.69 -14.37 18.67
C ASP A 104 3.90 -15.63 18.30
N ASP A 105 2.59 -15.57 18.47
CA ASP A 105 1.65 -16.64 18.13
C ASP A 105 0.82 -16.18 16.94
N GLY A 106 0.28 -17.10 16.13
CA GLY A 106 -0.51 -16.77 14.92
C GLY A 106 -1.68 -15.80 15.16
N SER A 107 -2.06 -15.60 16.42
CA SER A 107 -2.99 -14.57 16.91
C SER A 107 -2.62 -13.15 16.48
N HIS A 108 -1.33 -12.76 16.50
CA HIS A 108 -0.95 -11.39 16.10
C HIS A 108 -1.26 -11.14 14.62
N THR A 109 -0.95 -12.08 13.74
CA THR A 109 -1.27 -11.99 12.31
C THR A 109 -2.78 -11.84 12.07
N MET A 110 -3.62 -12.57 12.83
CA MET A 110 -5.08 -12.42 12.72
C MET A 110 -5.58 -11.03 13.11
N ILE A 111 -5.00 -10.41 14.14
CA ILE A 111 -5.35 -9.02 14.53
C ILE A 111 -4.99 -8.06 13.39
N GLY A 112 -3.82 -8.24 12.77
CA GLY A 112 -3.39 -7.41 11.63
C GLY A 112 -4.31 -7.52 10.44
N VAL A 113 -4.68 -8.74 10.07
CA VAL A 113 -5.66 -9.00 9.00
C VAL A 113 -7.01 -8.37 9.35
N GLY A 114 -7.47 -8.48 10.59
CA GLY A 114 -8.74 -7.88 11.03
C GLY A 114 -8.75 -6.35 10.93
N VAL A 115 -7.69 -5.68 11.40
CA VAL A 115 -7.54 -4.21 11.30
C VAL A 115 -7.52 -3.78 9.84
N LEU A 116 -6.72 -4.46 9.02
CA LEU A 116 -6.59 -4.16 7.61
C LEU A 116 -7.92 -4.33 6.86
N PHE A 117 -8.64 -5.42 7.14
CA PHE A 117 -9.95 -5.70 6.57
C PHE A 117 -10.93 -4.57 6.92
N GLY A 118 -10.97 -4.14 8.19
CA GLY A 118 -11.81 -3.02 8.63
C GLY A 118 -11.50 -1.72 7.88
N LEU A 119 -10.22 -1.36 7.77
CA LEU A 119 -9.79 -0.13 7.07
C LEU A 119 -10.16 -0.16 5.58
N ILE A 120 -9.96 -1.29 4.90
CA ILE A 120 -10.34 -1.46 3.49
C ILE A 120 -11.86 -1.30 3.34
N HIS A 121 -12.66 -1.86 4.24
CA HIS A 121 -14.13 -1.73 4.18
C HIS A 121 -14.60 -0.30 4.43
N VAL A 122 -13.98 0.42 5.36
CA VAL A 122 -14.27 1.85 5.59
C VAL A 122 -13.96 2.67 4.34
N LEU A 123 -12.80 2.43 3.72
CA LEU A 123 -12.43 3.10 2.47
C LEU A 123 -13.41 2.78 1.33
N ALA A 124 -13.75 1.50 1.14
CA ALA A 124 -14.69 1.06 0.12
C ALA A 124 -16.09 1.66 0.33
N ALA A 125 -16.57 1.69 1.58
CA ALA A 125 -17.83 2.33 1.93
C ALA A 125 -17.80 3.83 1.61
N GLY A 126 -16.70 4.52 1.90
CA GLY A 126 -16.52 5.93 1.54
C GLY A 126 -16.56 6.18 0.03
N ILE A 127 -15.92 5.32 -0.77
CA ILE A 127 -15.95 5.40 -2.23
C ILE A 127 -17.36 5.15 -2.78
N LEU A 128 -18.05 4.12 -2.27
CA LEU A 128 -19.42 3.81 -2.69
C LEU A 128 -20.39 4.94 -2.31
N TRP A 129 -20.23 5.52 -1.13
CA TRP A 129 -21.00 6.67 -0.69
C TRP A 129 -20.75 7.89 -1.59
N ALA A 130 -19.48 8.20 -1.90
CA ALA A 130 -19.15 9.31 -2.79
C ALA A 130 -19.75 9.11 -4.19
N ARG A 131 -19.70 7.89 -4.72
CA ARG A 131 -20.33 7.53 -6.00
C ARG A 131 -21.84 7.71 -5.95
N TRP A 132 -22.50 7.25 -4.89
CA TRP A 132 -23.95 7.40 -4.70
C TRP A 132 -24.35 8.89 -4.61
N ALA A 133 -23.59 9.69 -3.86
CA ALA A 133 -23.86 11.12 -3.71
C ALA A 133 -23.77 11.90 -5.04
N ILE A 134 -22.88 11.51 -5.96
CA ILE A 134 -22.80 12.13 -7.30
C ILE A 134 -24.04 11.82 -8.15
N VAL A 135 -24.64 10.63 -7.98
CA VAL A 135 -25.86 10.25 -8.72
C VAL A 135 -27.05 11.09 -8.29
N GLU A 136 -27.20 11.36 -6.98
CA GLU A 136 -28.28 12.19 -6.44
C GLU A 136 -28.22 13.65 -6.91
N MET A 137 -27.03 14.16 -7.24
CA MET A 137 -26.84 15.55 -7.69
C MET A 137 -27.12 15.75 -9.19
N ARG A 138 -27.46 14.70 -9.95
CA ARG A 138 -27.97 14.86 -11.33
C ARG A 138 -29.50 14.98 -11.29
N PRO A 139 -30.08 16.14 -11.67
CA PRO A 139 -31.54 16.27 -11.81
C PRO A 139 -32.10 15.39 -12.93
#